data_AF-A0A946I6K6-F1
#
_entry.id   AF-A0A946I6K6-F1
#
_cell.length_a   1.000
_cell.length_b   1.000
_cell.length_c   1.000
_cell.angle_alpha   90.00
_cell.angle_beta   90.00
_cell.angle_gamma   90.00
#
_symmetry.space_group_name_H-M   'P 1'
#
loop_
_entity.id
_entity.type
_entity.pdbx_description
1 polymer ?
#
loop_
_entity_poly.entity_id
_entity_poly.type
_entity_poly.pdbx_seq_one_letter_code
_entity_poly.pdbx_strand_id
1 'polypeptide(L)'
;MDFKIGDKVLFKNENLKGEVIKINSNYKLTVLSSDGFELNVAVKDLVKIEKGTDKATSYGEYTYTKDVDRRTSKSQKRQKSQTVLKVDLHIELLTSNYHYLDNFEIVQMQLNECHKKIQQAINSNISKLIIVHGIGTGVLKSEVHKLLRNYKLRFYLSKDAGATEVMI
;
A
#
# COMPACT_ATOMS: atom_id res chain seq x y z
N MET A 1 6.34 19.21 -32.67
CA MET A 1 6.61 20.23 -31.63
C MET A 1 5.52 21.25 -31.77
N ASP A 2 4.46 21.06 -31.01
CA ASP A 2 3.13 21.54 -31.39
C ASP A 2 2.64 22.71 -30.52
N PHE A 3 3.54 23.30 -29.74
CA PHE A 3 3.27 24.42 -28.84
C PHE A 3 3.98 25.68 -29.33
N LYS A 4 3.22 26.77 -29.45
CA LYS A 4 3.69 28.12 -29.74
C LYS A 4 3.46 29.01 -28.52
N ILE A 5 4.23 30.09 -28.42
CA ILE A 5 4.01 31.13 -27.41
C ILE A 5 2.61 31.71 -27.61
N GLY A 6 1.82 31.80 -26.54
CA GLY A 6 0.41 32.23 -26.56
C GLY A 6 -0.61 31.08 -26.71
N ASP A 7 -0.17 29.83 -26.84
CA ASP A 7 -1.10 28.69 -26.85
C ASP A 7 -1.68 28.47 -25.44
N LYS A 8 -3.01 28.25 -25.38
CA LYS A 8 -3.69 27.80 -24.16
C LYS A 8 -3.43 26.32 -23.96
N VAL A 9 -2.96 25.97 -22.77
CA VAL A 9 -2.59 24.61 -22.40
C VAL A 9 -3.29 24.17 -21.13
N LEU A 10 -3.64 22.88 -21.07
CA LEU A 10 -4.14 22.21 -19.88
C LEU A 10 -3.04 21.31 -19.33
N PHE A 11 -2.88 21.29 -18.02
CA PHE A 11 -1.95 20.40 -17.34
C PHE A 11 -2.58 19.01 -17.25
N LYS A 12 -1.83 17.96 -17.59
CA LYS A 12 -2.36 16.59 -17.64
C LYS A 12 -2.60 16.00 -16.25
N ASN A 13 -1.75 16.37 -15.29
CA ASN A 13 -1.76 15.81 -13.94
C ASN A 13 -2.43 16.75 -12.93
N GLU A 14 -2.70 17.99 -13.31
CA GLU A 14 -3.22 19.04 -12.45
C GLU A 14 -4.41 19.70 -13.15
N ASN A 15 -5.48 20.01 -12.43
CA ASN A 15 -6.66 20.66 -13.01
C ASN A 15 -6.44 22.18 -13.20
N LEU A 16 -5.27 22.53 -13.74
CA LEU A 16 -4.83 23.90 -13.98
C LEU A 16 -4.84 24.18 -15.47
N LYS A 17 -5.18 25.43 -15.80
CA LYS A 17 -5.12 25.98 -17.15
C LYS A 17 -4.09 27.10 -17.17
N GLY A 18 -3.36 27.21 -18.27
CA GLY A 18 -2.39 28.27 -18.43
C GLY A 18 -2.12 28.62 -19.87
N GLU A 19 -1.28 29.63 -20.05
CA GLU A 19 -0.82 30.11 -21.35
C GLU A 19 0.70 30.01 -21.45
N VAL A 20 1.20 29.52 -22.58
CA VAL A 20 2.65 29.37 -22.80
C VAL A 20 3.26 30.75 -23.01
N ILE A 21 4.05 31.22 -22.04
CA ILE A 21 4.74 32.52 -22.13
C ILE A 21 6.14 32.39 -22.73
N LYS A 22 6.82 31.27 -22.51
CA LYS A 22 8.20 31.08 -22.97
C LYS A 22 8.50 29.62 -23.31
N ILE A 23 9.23 29.44 -24.40
CA ILE A 23 9.78 28.14 -24.80
C ILE A 23 11.25 28.13 -24.41
N ASN A 24 11.61 27.42 -23.33
CA ASN A 24 12.99 27.36 -22.86
C ASN A 24 13.79 26.30 -23.62
N SER A 25 13.17 25.16 -23.92
CA SER A 25 13.78 24.05 -24.64
C SER A 25 12.71 23.14 -25.25
N ASN A 26 13.15 22.25 -26.12
CA ASN A 26 12.35 21.20 -26.77
C ASN A 26 11.47 20.35 -25.82
N TYR A 27 11.82 20.29 -24.54
CA TYR A 27 11.13 19.48 -23.53
C TYR A 27 10.55 20.29 -22.36
N LYS A 28 10.84 21.60 -22.27
CA LYS A 28 10.45 22.44 -21.12
C LYS A 28 9.91 23.79 -21.58
N LEU A 29 8.74 24.14 -21.05
CA LEU A 29 7.99 25.36 -21.33
C LEU A 29 7.72 26.10 -20.02
N THR A 30 7.74 27.44 -20.07
CA THR A 30 7.20 28.25 -18.98
C THR A 30 5.76 28.62 -19.31
N VAL A 31 4.86 28.25 -18.42
CA VAL A 31 3.42 28.48 -18.54
C VAL A 31 2.96 29.40 -17.42
N LEU A 32 2.16 30.41 -17.76
CA LEU A 32 1.48 31.27 -16.79
C LEU A 32 0.14 30.63 -16.44
N SER A 33 -0.03 30.20 -15.18
CA SER A 33 -1.31 29.67 -14.68
C SER A 33 -2.35 30.79 -14.59
N SER A 34 -3.64 30.42 -14.58
CA SER A 34 -4.77 31.34 -14.32
C SER A 34 -4.61 32.15 -13.03
N ASP A 35 -3.84 31.62 -12.08
CA ASP A 35 -3.62 32.23 -10.76
C ASP A 35 -2.44 33.22 -10.76
N GLY A 36 -1.85 33.51 -11.92
CA GLY A 36 -0.80 34.52 -12.09
C GLY A 36 0.62 34.05 -11.79
N PHE A 37 0.83 32.75 -11.57
CA PHE A 37 2.15 32.16 -11.32
C PHE A 37 2.79 31.60 -12.57
N GLU A 38 4.08 31.85 -12.75
CA GLU A 38 4.91 31.25 -13.80
C GLU A 38 5.45 29.87 -13.38
N LEU A 39 5.10 28.83 -14.13
CA LEU A 39 5.48 27.45 -13.84
C LEU A 39 6.36 26.90 -14.96
N ASN A 40 7.50 26.31 -14.60
CA ASN A 40 8.33 25.58 -15.54
C ASN A 40 7.86 24.12 -15.62
N VAL A 41 7.32 23.73 -16.76
CA VAL A 41 6.67 22.43 -16.95
C VAL A 41 7.15 21.71 -18.20
N ALA A 42 7.14 20.38 -18.11
CA ALA A 42 7.54 19.54 -19.23
C ALA A 42 6.44 19.52 -20.30
N VAL A 43 6.84 19.53 -21.57
CA VAL A 43 5.93 19.45 -22.73
C VAL A 43 5.00 18.24 -22.65
N LYS A 44 5.48 17.12 -22.07
CA LYS A 44 4.73 15.86 -21.92
C LYS A 44 3.53 15.98 -20.97
N ASP A 45 3.59 16.91 -20.03
CA ASP A 45 2.54 17.12 -19.03
C ASP A 45 1.56 18.22 -19.46
N LEU A 46 1.70 18.74 -20.69
CA LEU A 46 0.83 19.75 -21.26
C LEU A 46 0.02 19.20 -22.43
N VAL A 47 -1.21 19.67 -22.54
CA VAL A 47 -2.13 19.39 -23.65
C VAL A 47 -2.60 20.72 -24.24
N LYS A 48 -2.46 20.89 -25.55
CA LYS A 48 -2.93 22.10 -26.25
C LYS A 48 -4.45 22.12 -26.31
N ILE A 49 -5.04 23.25 -25.98
CA ILE A 49 -6.48 23.48 -26.15
C ILE A 49 -6.67 24.22 -27.47
N GLU A 50 -7.16 23.52 -28.50
CA GLU A 50 -7.57 24.17 -29.74
C GLU A 50 -8.93 24.85 -29.54
N LYS A 51 -9.08 26.05 -30.11
CA LYS A 51 -10.37 26.76 -30.10
C LYS A 51 -11.28 26.12 -31.15
N GLY A 52 -12.39 25.49 -30.73
CA GLY A 52 -13.41 24.91 -31.62
C GLY A 52 -13.71 23.42 -31.42
N THR A 53 -13.17 22.77 -30.38
CA THR A 53 -13.39 21.34 -30.06
C THR A 53 -14.78 21.04 -29.47
N ASP A 54 -15.59 22.06 -29.25
CA ASP A 54 -16.97 22.02 -28.78
C ASP A 54 -17.98 21.64 -29.89
N LYS A 55 -17.52 21.48 -31.14
CA LYS A 55 -18.34 20.97 -32.24
C LYS A 55 -18.35 19.44 -32.26
N ALA A 56 -19.55 18.85 -32.36
CA ALA A 56 -19.77 17.40 -32.44
C ALA A 56 -18.95 16.69 -33.53
N THR A 57 -18.56 17.41 -34.60
CA THR A 57 -17.72 16.91 -35.70
C THR A 57 -16.23 16.78 -35.38
N SER A 58 -15.75 17.28 -34.23
CA SER A 58 -14.34 17.16 -33.82
C SER A 58 -14.01 15.79 -33.20
N TYR A 59 -15.03 15.04 -32.80
CA TYR A 59 -14.90 13.63 -32.44
C TYR A 59 -14.92 12.83 -33.74
N GLY A 60 -13.75 12.42 -34.24
CA GLY A 60 -13.66 11.56 -35.41
C GLY A 60 -14.56 10.32 -35.29
N GLU A 61 -14.99 9.79 -36.44
CA GLU A 61 -15.88 8.63 -36.56
C GLU A 61 -15.15 7.34 -36.14
N TYR A 62 -14.97 7.16 -34.83
CA TYR A 62 -14.45 5.93 -34.26
C TYR A 62 -15.63 5.02 -33.91
N THR A 63 -15.91 4.05 -34.77
CA THR A 63 -16.79 2.93 -34.47
C THR A 63 -16.09 2.04 -33.44
N TYR A 64 -16.60 2.00 -32.21
CA TYR A 64 -16.15 1.04 -31.21
C TYR A 64 -16.66 -0.35 -31.59
N THR A 65 -15.82 -1.15 -32.26
CA THR A 65 -15.96 -2.60 -32.18
C THR A 65 -15.51 -3.03 -30.78
N LYS A 66 -16.48 -3.29 -29.90
CA LYS A 66 -16.25 -4.14 -28.74
C LYS A 66 -15.92 -5.53 -29.27
N ASP A 67 -14.66 -5.92 -29.11
CA ASP A 67 -14.22 -7.22 -28.55
C ASP A 67 -12.76 -7.47 -28.91
N VAL A 68 -11.86 -7.39 -27.93
CA VAL A 68 -11.02 -8.49 -27.39
C VAL A 68 -10.30 -7.89 -26.17
N ASP A 69 -10.54 -8.47 -24.99
CA ASP A 69 -9.91 -8.10 -23.72
C ASP A 69 -8.41 -8.45 -23.73
N ARG A 70 -7.60 -7.76 -24.54
CA ARG A 70 -6.14 -7.83 -24.47
C ARG A 70 -5.66 -6.77 -23.49
N ARG A 71 -5.86 -7.06 -22.19
CA ARG A 71 -5.28 -6.29 -21.08
C ARG A 71 -3.77 -6.27 -21.22
N THR A 72 -3.24 -5.26 -21.88
CA THR A 72 -1.87 -4.79 -21.65
C THR A 72 -1.88 -4.13 -20.28
N SER A 73 -1.79 -4.95 -19.24
CA SER A 73 -1.66 -4.48 -17.88
C SER A 73 -0.39 -3.63 -17.78
N LYS A 74 -0.57 -2.31 -17.73
CA LYS A 74 0.38 -1.46 -16.99
C LYS A 74 0.47 -2.12 -15.62
N SER A 75 1.63 -2.66 -15.28
CA SER A 75 1.86 -3.25 -13.97
C SER A 75 1.76 -2.14 -12.93
N GLN A 76 0.55 -1.80 -12.51
CA GLN A 76 0.33 -1.39 -11.14
C GLN A 76 0.95 -2.51 -10.34
N LYS A 77 2.12 -2.26 -9.72
CA LYS A 77 2.65 -3.14 -8.69
C LYS A 77 1.47 -3.33 -7.76
N ARG A 78 0.82 -4.51 -7.83
CA ARG A 78 -0.19 -4.92 -6.86
C ARG A 78 0.54 -4.73 -5.54
N GLN A 79 0.20 -3.69 -4.79
CA GLN A 79 0.44 -3.73 -3.37
C GLN A 79 -0.38 -4.94 -2.95
N LYS A 80 0.29 -6.11 -2.83
CA LYS A 80 -0.30 -7.26 -2.18
C LYS A 80 -0.75 -6.71 -0.85
N SER A 81 -2.06 -6.55 -0.66
CA SER A 81 -2.62 -6.23 0.63
C SER A 81 -2.15 -7.36 1.54
N GLN A 82 -1.08 -7.11 2.30
CA GLN A 82 -0.57 -8.11 3.22
C GLN A 82 -1.65 -8.27 4.27
N THR A 83 -2.30 -9.43 4.25
CA THR A 83 -3.22 -9.86 5.28
C THR A 83 -2.39 -10.06 6.54
N VAL A 84 -2.63 -9.21 7.53
CA VAL A 84 -1.93 -9.22 8.83
C VAL A 84 -2.90 -9.72 9.89
N LEU A 85 -2.51 -10.76 10.63
CA LEU A 85 -3.24 -11.22 11.81
C LEU A 85 -2.48 -10.81 13.06
N LYS A 86 -3.15 -10.15 14.01
CA LYS A 86 -2.59 -9.86 15.34
C LYS A 86 -3.15 -10.86 16.35
N VAL A 87 -2.28 -11.46 17.14
CA VAL A 87 -2.60 -12.42 18.19
C VAL A 87 -2.05 -11.89 19.50
N ASP A 88 -2.95 -11.63 20.44
CA ASP A 88 -2.58 -11.19 21.77
C ASP A 88 -2.66 -12.38 22.73
N LEU A 89 -1.54 -12.67 23.40
CA LEU A 89 -1.42 -13.80 24.31
C LEU A 89 -1.61 -13.41 25.77
N HIS A 90 -1.95 -12.16 26.11
CA HIS A 90 -2.24 -11.80 27.50
C HIS A 90 -3.34 -12.69 28.09
N ILE A 91 -3.10 -13.20 29.31
CA ILE A 91 -3.90 -14.27 29.89
C ILE A 91 -5.35 -13.83 30.13
N GLU A 92 -5.54 -12.55 30.40
CA GLU A 92 -6.82 -11.89 30.61
C GLU A 92 -7.74 -11.98 29.37
N LEU A 93 -7.15 -12.17 28.18
CA LEU A 93 -7.88 -12.36 26.93
C LEU A 93 -8.23 -13.83 26.65
N LEU A 94 -7.59 -14.76 27.36
CA LEU A 94 -7.76 -16.20 27.16
C LEU A 94 -8.70 -16.83 28.17
N THR A 95 -8.66 -16.38 29.44
CA THR A 95 -9.57 -16.86 30.49
C THR A 95 -9.79 -15.83 31.57
N SER A 96 -11.01 -15.79 32.14
CA SER A 96 -11.35 -14.92 33.26
C SER A 96 -10.85 -15.46 34.62
N ASN A 97 -10.59 -16.76 34.72
CA ASN A 97 -10.27 -17.44 36.00
C ASN A 97 -8.76 -17.68 36.19
N TYR A 98 -7.93 -16.84 35.59
CA TYR A 98 -6.47 -17.01 35.57
C TYR A 98 -5.82 -16.90 36.96
N HIS A 99 -6.48 -16.25 37.92
CA HIS A 99 -6.01 -16.10 39.29
C HIS A 99 -5.85 -17.42 40.05
N TYR A 100 -6.49 -18.50 39.57
CA TYR A 100 -6.42 -19.84 40.17
C TYR A 100 -5.39 -20.76 39.49
N LEU A 101 -4.69 -20.26 38.47
CA LEU A 101 -3.74 -21.04 37.69
C LEU A 101 -2.32 -20.77 38.17
N ASP A 102 -1.47 -21.80 38.13
CA ASP A 102 -0.04 -21.61 38.31
C ASP A 102 0.58 -20.95 37.07
N ASN A 103 1.73 -20.30 37.25
CA ASN A 103 2.49 -19.67 36.16
C ASN A 103 2.78 -20.66 35.02
N PHE A 104 3.06 -21.92 35.34
CA PHE A 104 3.27 -22.95 34.32
C PHE A 104 2.00 -23.15 33.48
N GLU A 105 0.84 -23.28 34.11
CA GLU A 105 -0.44 -23.49 33.43
C GLU A 105 -0.83 -22.29 32.57
N ILE A 106 -0.61 -21.07 33.08
CA ILE A 106 -0.80 -19.82 32.34
C ILE A 106 0.02 -19.84 31.05
N VAL A 107 1.33 -20.09 31.16
CA VAL A 107 2.24 -20.13 30.00
C VAL A 107 1.83 -21.23 29.02
N GLN A 108 1.47 -22.43 29.50
CA GLN A 108 1.01 -23.52 28.63
C GLN A 108 -0.27 -23.14 27.87
N MET A 109 -1.23 -22.50 28.53
CA MET A 109 -2.46 -22.08 27.88
C MET A 109 -2.19 -21.03 26.79
N GLN A 110 -1.32 -20.06 27.07
CA GLN A 110 -0.88 -19.07 26.10
C GLN A 110 -0.17 -19.71 24.90
N LEU A 111 0.70 -20.69 25.14
CA LEU A 111 1.41 -21.41 24.07
C LEU A 111 0.46 -22.25 23.21
N ASN A 112 -0.52 -22.90 23.83
CA ASN A 112 -1.54 -23.66 23.11
C ASN A 112 -2.37 -22.76 22.19
N GLU A 113 -2.80 -21.59 22.69
CA GLU A 113 -3.52 -20.61 21.86
C GLU A 113 -2.62 -20.05 20.75
N CYS A 114 -1.36 -19.76 21.04
CA CYS A 114 -0.37 -19.36 20.04
C CYS A 114 -0.24 -20.41 18.92
N HIS A 115 -0.10 -21.68 19.28
CA HIS A 115 -0.01 -22.80 18.34
C HIS A 115 -1.24 -22.89 17.43
N LYS A 116 -2.45 -22.81 18.01
CA LYS A 116 -3.70 -22.82 17.23
C LYS A 116 -3.76 -21.67 16.25
N LYS A 117 -3.37 -20.46 16.66
CA LYS A 117 -3.39 -19.28 15.79
C LYS A 117 -2.33 -19.34 14.68
N ILE A 118 -1.16 -19.90 14.96
CA ILE A 118 -0.15 -20.17 13.93
C ILE A 118 -0.71 -21.14 12.89
N GLN A 119 -1.31 -22.25 13.32
CA GLN A 119 -1.96 -23.21 12.41
C GLN A 119 -3.06 -22.56 11.57
N GLN A 120 -3.93 -21.77 12.22
CA GLN A 120 -4.97 -21.02 11.52
C GLN A 120 -4.37 -20.06 10.48
N ALA A 121 -3.27 -19.37 10.80
CA ALA A 121 -2.61 -18.45 9.89
C ALA A 121 -1.98 -19.16 8.70
N ILE A 122 -1.30 -20.30 8.92
CA ILE A 122 -0.70 -21.12 7.86
C ILE A 122 -1.77 -21.65 6.90
N ASN A 123 -2.90 -22.10 7.44
CA ASN A 123 -4.00 -22.68 6.65
C ASN A 123 -4.89 -21.61 5.99
N SER A 124 -4.69 -20.33 6.31
CA SER A 124 -5.45 -19.21 5.77
C SER A 124 -4.58 -18.39 4.82
N ASN A 125 -5.19 -17.48 4.07
CA ASN A 125 -4.46 -16.56 3.20
C ASN A 125 -3.86 -15.38 4.01
N ILE A 126 -3.15 -15.67 5.10
CA ILE A 126 -2.50 -14.68 5.99
C ILE A 126 -1.01 -14.62 5.66
N SER A 127 -0.51 -13.43 5.33
CA SER A 127 0.88 -13.21 4.94
C SER A 127 1.81 -12.81 6.09
N LYS A 128 1.26 -12.25 7.16
CA LYS A 128 2.02 -11.78 8.33
C LYS A 128 1.22 -12.04 9.60
N LEU A 129 1.89 -12.53 10.63
CA LEU A 129 1.34 -12.76 11.95
C LEU A 129 2.12 -11.92 12.97
N ILE A 130 1.42 -11.20 13.85
CA ILE A 130 2.02 -10.39 14.92
C ILE A 130 1.59 -11.01 16.25
N ILE A 131 2.54 -11.61 16.96
CA ILE A 131 2.29 -12.28 18.26
C ILE A 131 2.72 -11.33 19.37
N VAL A 132 1.76 -10.87 20.18
CA VAL A 132 2.01 -10.04 21.36
C VAL A 132 2.10 -10.96 22.57
N HIS A 133 3.27 -11.01 23.21
CA HIS A 133 3.54 -11.85 24.38
C HIS A 133 3.96 -11.04 25.62
N GLY A 134 4.03 -9.71 25.50
CA GLY A 134 4.48 -8.83 26.57
C GLY A 134 6.00 -8.79 26.72
N ILE A 135 6.51 -7.81 27.47
CA ILE A 135 7.95 -7.59 27.67
C ILE A 135 8.48 -8.59 28.71
N GLY A 136 7.87 -8.60 29.90
CA GLY A 136 8.04 -9.59 30.96
C GLY A 136 9.49 -10.00 31.28
N THR A 137 9.65 -11.21 31.81
CA THR A 137 10.95 -11.86 32.06
C THR A 137 11.49 -12.58 30.82
N GLY A 138 10.73 -12.62 29.72
CA GLY A 138 11.12 -13.27 28.47
C GLY A 138 10.88 -14.79 28.41
N VAL A 139 10.23 -15.39 29.41
CA VAL A 139 9.89 -16.83 29.39
C VAL A 139 8.95 -17.16 28.23
N LEU A 140 7.79 -16.49 28.15
CA LEU A 140 6.81 -16.71 27.08
C LEU A 140 7.41 -16.41 25.70
N LYS A 141 8.18 -15.31 25.58
CA LYS A 141 8.93 -14.98 24.35
C LYS A 141 9.81 -16.15 23.90
N SER A 142 10.59 -16.72 24.81
CA SER A 142 11.54 -17.80 24.49
C SER A 142 10.81 -19.05 24.02
N GLU A 143 9.70 -19.42 24.66
CA GLU A 143 8.90 -20.57 24.26
C GLU A 143 8.18 -20.33 22.92
N VAL A 144 7.64 -19.13 22.69
CA VAL A 144 7.06 -18.75 21.38
C VAL A 144 8.13 -18.86 20.29
N HIS A 145 9.36 -18.38 20.55
CA HIS A 145 10.46 -18.47 19.58
C HIS A 145 10.86 -19.91 19.29
N LYS A 146 10.90 -20.79 20.30
CA LYS A 146 11.11 -22.23 20.09
C LYS A 146 10.01 -22.83 19.22
N LEU A 147 8.75 -22.50 19.51
CA LEU A 147 7.60 -22.96 18.73
C LEU A 147 7.70 -22.53 17.27
N LEU A 148 8.01 -21.26 17.01
CA LEU A 148 8.17 -20.73 15.65
C LEU A 148 9.32 -21.38 14.88
N ARG A 149 10.43 -21.71 15.55
CA ARG A 149 11.54 -22.46 14.96
C ARG A 149 11.13 -23.87 14.55
N ASN A 150 10.28 -24.54 15.35
CA ASN A 150 9.76 -25.87 15.01
C ASN A 150 8.91 -25.82 13.72
N TYR A 151 8.19 -24.72 13.51
CA TYR A 151 7.47 -24.44 12.27
C TYR A 151 8.35 -23.96 11.11
N LYS A 152 9.65 -23.74 11.33
CA LYS A 152 10.59 -23.19 10.35
C LYS A 152 10.15 -21.83 9.77
N LEU A 153 9.40 -21.04 10.55
CA LEU A 153 8.93 -19.72 10.13
C LEU A 153 10.01 -18.66 10.34
N ARG A 154 10.03 -17.65 9.48
CA ARG A 154 10.91 -16.48 9.64
C ARG A 154 10.23 -15.47 10.55
N PHE A 155 10.93 -15.04 11.60
CA PHE A 155 10.38 -14.09 12.56
C PHE A 155 11.40 -13.05 13.02
N TYR A 156 10.90 -11.90 13.47
CA TYR A 156 11.67 -10.76 13.95
C TYR A 156 11.05 -10.22 15.23
N LEU A 157 11.88 -9.81 16.17
CA LEU A 157 11.41 -9.16 17.40
C LEU A 157 11.06 -7.70 17.09
N SER A 158 9.96 -7.21 17.67
CA SER A 158 9.60 -5.79 17.58
C SER A 158 10.61 -4.92 18.32
N LYS A 159 10.66 -3.62 17.98
CA LYS A 159 11.56 -2.65 18.64
C LYS A 159 11.32 -2.58 20.16
N ASP A 160 10.06 -2.73 20.57
CA ASP A 160 9.66 -2.65 21.98
C ASP A 160 9.80 -3.98 22.73
N ALA A 161 10.32 -5.03 22.06
CA ALA A 161 10.49 -6.39 22.57
C ALA A 161 9.24 -7.12 23.09
N GLY A 162 8.08 -6.47 23.13
CA GLY A 162 6.81 -7.05 23.59
C GLY A 162 6.04 -7.86 22.54
N ALA A 163 6.51 -7.88 21.29
CA ALA A 163 5.88 -8.61 20.20
C ALA A 163 6.89 -9.25 19.25
N THR A 164 6.46 -10.30 18.57
CA THR A 164 7.22 -11.01 17.54
C THR A 164 6.43 -11.00 16.23
N GLU A 165 7.03 -10.47 15.19
CA GLU A 165 6.49 -10.49 13.83
C GLU A 165 6.94 -11.76 13.11
N VAL A 166 6.00 -12.48 12.49
CA VAL A 166 6.22 -13.75 11.83
C VAL A 166 5.73 -13.65 10.38
N MET A 167 6.56 -14.11 9.47
CA MET A 167 6.23 -14.24 8.04
C MET A 167 5.76 -15.67 7.79
N ILE A 168 4.54 -15.79 7.28
CA ILE A 168 3.91 -17.05 6.87
C ILE A 168 4.18 -17.27 5.37
#